data_AF-A0A7J4GY44-F1
#
_entry.id   AF-A0A7J4GY44-F1
#
_cell.length_a   1.000
_cell.length_b   1.000
_cell.length_c   1.000
_cell.angle_alpha   90.00
_cell.angle_beta   90.00
_cell.angle_gamma   90.00
#
_symmetry.space_group_name_H-M   'P 1'
#
loop_
_entity.id
_entity.type
_entity.pdbx_description
1 polymer ?
#
loop_
_entity_poly.entity_id
_entity_poly.type
_entity_poly.pdbx_seq_one_letter_code
_entity_poly.pdbx_strand_id
1 'polypeptide(L)'
;MGSVAVGAMVVGTSMLVVFALAMATLQESVNDSLAELDAAATPVPDFTIENATNVAGAIVGFNILDGGTGYSAGQVQINGSTGAGTFLADLVIIGGVVTGLNVLDHGNSYLYPTSYFLEVTAPNTGSNLNISTRIGNIVHLNLTNDGSVDIDTDKAWLITDGVNPVNLSNGYHGYIPDTIFPGETLHMYYHNGFQATSSRLSVSIGGLNEASTII
;
A
#
# COMPACT_ATOMS: atom_id res chain seq x y z
N MET A 1 -71.24 38.95 23.55
CA MET A 1 -70.20 38.02 24.06
C MET A 1 -69.74 37.06 22.96
N GLY A 2 -69.05 37.55 21.91
CA GLY A 2 -68.70 36.73 20.72
C GLY A 2 -67.21 36.75 20.31
N SER A 3 -66.35 37.47 21.04
CA SER A 3 -64.94 37.67 20.65
C SER A 3 -63.98 36.66 21.27
N VAL A 4 -64.29 36.10 22.45
CA VAL A 4 -63.42 35.16 23.18
C VAL A 4 -63.37 33.76 22.52
N ALA A 5 -64.49 33.32 21.92
CA ALA A 5 -64.57 32.00 21.27
C ALA A 5 -63.78 31.91 19.96
N VAL A 6 -63.74 33.01 19.19
CA VAL A 6 -62.98 33.06 17.92
C VAL A 6 -61.47 33.16 18.21
N GLY A 7 -61.06 33.92 19.21
CA GLY A 7 -59.66 33.98 19.64
C GLY A 7 -59.13 32.62 20.12
N ALA A 8 -59.91 31.88 20.91
CA ALA A 8 -59.54 30.54 21.37
C ALA A 8 -59.42 29.53 20.21
N MET A 9 -60.28 29.62 19.19
CA MET A 9 -60.23 28.74 18.02
C MET A 9 -59.02 29.03 17.13
N VAL A 10 -58.69 30.31 16.89
CA VAL A 10 -57.53 30.72 16.08
C VAL A 10 -56.20 30.38 16.77
N VAL A 11 -56.13 30.51 18.09
CA VAL A 11 -54.95 30.10 18.86
C VAL A 11 -54.81 28.57 18.86
N GLY A 12 -55.92 27.83 18.99
CA GLY A 12 -55.92 26.36 18.93
C GLY A 12 -55.43 25.81 17.59
N THR A 13 -55.88 26.39 16.47
CA THR A 13 -55.41 25.97 15.13
C THR A 13 -53.96 26.35 14.89
N SER A 14 -53.52 27.51 15.38
CA SER A 14 -52.12 27.94 15.28
C SER A 14 -51.17 27.05 16.10
N MET A 15 -51.58 26.66 17.31
CA MET A 15 -50.81 25.72 18.13
C MET A 15 -50.77 24.31 17.55
N LEU A 16 -51.83 23.85 16.89
CA LEU A 16 -51.82 22.57 16.18
C LEU A 16 -50.86 22.58 14.99
N VAL A 17 -50.78 23.68 14.24
CA VAL A 17 -49.82 23.82 13.14
C VAL A 17 -48.37 23.84 13.65
N VAL A 18 -48.09 24.56 14.73
CA VAL A 18 -46.75 24.57 15.36
C VAL A 18 -46.39 23.20 15.92
N PHE A 19 -47.34 22.51 16.55
CA PHE A 19 -47.11 21.16 17.05
C PHE A 19 -46.88 20.15 15.92
N ALA A 20 -47.62 20.27 14.82
CA ALA A 20 -47.42 19.43 13.63
C ALA A 20 -46.05 19.69 12.99
N LEU A 21 -45.63 20.95 12.88
CA LEU A 21 -44.31 21.30 12.37
C LEU A 21 -43.19 20.81 13.30
N ALA A 22 -43.35 20.99 14.62
CA ALA A 22 -42.41 20.49 15.61
C ALA A 22 -42.29 18.96 15.59
N MET A 23 -43.40 18.25 15.45
CA MET A 23 -43.42 16.79 15.32
C MET A 23 -42.74 16.32 14.02
N ALA A 24 -42.95 17.03 12.91
CA ALA A 24 -42.25 16.76 11.66
C ALA A 24 -40.73 16.96 11.81
N THR A 25 -40.28 18.03 12.48
CA THR A 25 -38.84 18.25 12.75
C THR A 25 -38.25 17.22 13.69
N LEU A 26 -39.01 16.74 14.69
CA LEU A 26 -38.55 15.69 15.59
C LEU A 26 -38.43 14.35 14.86
N GLN A 27 -39.39 14.02 14.00
CA GLN A 27 -39.35 12.82 13.17
C GLN A 27 -38.10 12.82 12.29
N GLU A 28 -37.78 13.95 11.67
CA GLU A 28 -36.56 14.10 10.87
C GLU A 28 -35.30 13.93 11.73
N SER A 29 -35.23 14.60 12.89
CA SER A 29 -34.07 14.48 13.79
C SER A 29 -33.85 13.06 14.31
N VAL A 30 -34.92 12.30 14.53
CA VAL A 30 -34.85 10.89 14.96
C VAL A 30 -34.38 10.01 13.81
N ASN A 31 -34.86 10.25 12.59
CA ASN A 31 -34.41 9.52 11.41
C ASN A 31 -32.91 9.80 11.13
N ASP A 32 -32.47 11.05 11.24
CA ASP A 32 -31.06 11.42 11.09
C ASP A 32 -30.20 10.77 12.18
N SER A 33 -30.66 10.79 13.44
CA SER A 33 -29.96 10.13 14.56
C SER A 33 -29.85 8.63 14.37
N LEU A 34 -30.88 7.99 13.80
CA LEU A 34 -30.88 6.56 13.47
C LEU A 34 -29.92 6.26 12.31
N ALA A 35 -29.90 7.08 11.26
CA ALA A 35 -28.99 6.92 10.14
C ALA A 35 -27.51 7.08 10.56
N GLU A 36 -27.22 7.99 11.49
CA GLU A 36 -25.89 8.15 12.06
C GLU A 36 -25.48 6.94 12.92
N LEU A 37 -26.43 6.37 13.67
CA LEU A 37 -26.24 5.13 14.43
C LEU A 37 -25.96 3.92 13.54
N ASP A 38 -26.69 3.79 12.42
CA ASP A 38 -26.46 2.72 11.45
C ASP A 38 -25.11 2.88 10.71
N ALA A 39 -24.72 4.11 10.39
CA ALA A 39 -23.40 4.40 9.82
C ALA A 39 -22.27 4.05 10.80
N ALA A 40 -22.42 4.40 12.09
CA ALA A 40 -21.47 4.04 13.14
C ALA A 40 -21.45 2.54 13.46
N ALA A 41 -22.52 1.80 13.16
CA ALA A 41 -22.60 0.36 13.34
C ALA A 41 -21.91 -0.43 12.20
N THR A 42 -21.45 0.23 11.13
CA THR A 42 -20.69 -0.43 10.07
C THR A 42 -19.25 -0.66 10.56
N PRO A 43 -18.78 -1.90 10.67
CA PRO A 43 -17.45 -2.15 11.20
C PRO A 43 -16.39 -1.59 10.22
N VAL A 44 -15.52 -0.74 10.75
CA VAL A 44 -14.43 -0.07 10.03
C VAL A 44 -13.13 -0.86 10.18
N PRO A 45 -12.24 -0.82 9.18
CA PRO A 45 -10.92 -1.43 9.28
C PRO A 45 -10.10 -0.77 10.38
N ASP A 46 -9.32 -1.59 11.08
CA ASP A 46 -8.36 -1.16 12.08
C ASP A 46 -7.03 -1.85 11.78
N PHE A 47 -5.93 -1.12 11.92
CA PHE A 47 -4.62 -1.62 11.51
C PHE A 47 -3.49 -0.90 12.24
N THR A 48 -2.34 -1.56 12.33
CA THR A 48 -1.11 -0.97 12.85
C THR A 48 0.04 -1.10 11.87
N ILE A 49 0.92 -0.09 11.87
CA ILE A 49 2.21 -0.16 11.19
C ILE A 49 3.22 -0.72 12.19
N GLU A 50 3.55 -2.01 12.08
CA GLU A 50 4.49 -2.66 13.00
C GLU A 50 5.90 -2.09 12.85
N ASN A 51 6.37 -1.97 11.60
CA ASN A 51 7.65 -1.37 11.29
C ASN A 51 7.72 -0.90 9.84
N ALA A 52 8.62 0.05 9.61
CA ALA A 52 9.01 0.50 8.28
C ALA A 52 10.52 0.75 8.27
N THR A 53 11.23 0.11 7.35
CA THR A 53 12.70 0.16 7.31
C THR A 53 13.20 0.51 5.91
N ASN A 54 14.14 1.45 5.82
CA ASN A 54 14.83 1.77 4.58
C ASN A 54 15.81 0.65 4.22
N VAL A 55 15.70 0.15 2.99
CA VAL A 55 16.70 -0.73 2.38
C VAL A 55 17.47 0.11 1.37
N ALA A 56 18.58 0.68 1.82
CA ALA A 56 19.40 1.57 1.03
C ALA A 56 20.27 0.79 0.04
N GLY A 57 20.36 1.28 -1.20
CA GLY A 57 21.16 0.66 -2.25
C GLY A 57 20.65 -0.71 -2.65
N ALA A 58 19.34 -0.82 -2.84
CA ALA A 58 18.65 -1.99 -3.35
C ALA A 58 18.53 -1.93 -4.89
N ILE A 59 18.37 -3.09 -5.54
CA ILE A 59 18.05 -3.10 -6.97
C ILE A 59 16.56 -2.77 -7.17
N VAL A 60 16.30 -1.57 -7.71
CA VAL A 60 14.95 -1.03 -8.00
C VAL A 60 14.55 -1.18 -9.47
N GLY A 61 15.26 -2.02 -10.21
CA GLY A 61 14.88 -2.41 -11.55
C GLY A 61 16.04 -3.00 -12.32
N PHE A 62 15.70 -3.66 -13.41
CA PHE A 62 16.65 -4.22 -14.35
C PHE A 62 16.16 -4.02 -15.77
N ASN A 63 17.09 -4.02 -16.71
CA ASN A 63 16.82 -3.99 -18.13
C ASN A 63 17.70 -5.02 -18.82
N ILE A 64 17.07 -5.96 -19.52
CA ILE A 64 17.76 -6.97 -20.31
C ILE A 64 18.06 -6.34 -21.67
N LEU A 65 19.32 -6.01 -21.90
CA LEU A 65 19.80 -5.45 -23.17
C LEU A 65 20.03 -6.55 -24.20
N ASP A 66 20.49 -7.72 -23.73
CA ASP A 66 20.63 -8.95 -24.52
C ASP A 66 20.30 -10.13 -23.61
N GLY A 67 19.34 -10.97 -24.00
CA GLY A 67 18.95 -12.17 -23.25
C GLY A 67 19.91 -13.34 -23.42
N GLY A 68 20.89 -13.21 -24.32
CA GLY A 68 21.85 -14.25 -24.64
C GLY A 68 21.23 -15.52 -25.22
N THR A 69 22.01 -16.60 -25.27
CA THR A 69 21.54 -17.91 -25.76
C THR A 69 22.16 -19.06 -24.98
N GLY A 70 21.47 -20.20 -24.94
CA GLY A 70 21.97 -21.42 -24.29
C GLY A 70 21.80 -21.43 -22.77
N TYR A 71 20.96 -20.55 -22.23
CA TYR A 71 20.68 -20.47 -20.79
C TYR A 71 19.72 -21.57 -20.33
N SER A 72 20.07 -22.24 -19.23
CA SER A 72 19.16 -23.11 -18.46
C SER A 72 18.68 -22.42 -17.18
N ALA A 73 17.66 -22.98 -16.52
CA ALA A 73 17.18 -22.47 -15.24
C ALA A 73 18.34 -22.28 -14.24
N GLY A 74 18.32 -21.15 -13.54
CA GLY A 74 19.37 -20.76 -12.63
C GLY A 74 19.06 -19.43 -11.97
N GLN A 75 19.91 -19.06 -11.02
CA GLN A 75 19.78 -17.82 -10.26
C GLN A 75 20.82 -16.81 -10.72
N VAL A 76 20.51 -15.54 -10.51
CA VAL A 76 21.38 -14.41 -10.77
C VAL A 76 21.70 -13.74 -9.45
N GLN A 77 22.98 -13.46 -9.23
CA GLN A 77 23.47 -12.68 -8.10
C GLN A 77 24.31 -11.51 -8.60
N ILE A 78 24.54 -10.54 -7.73
CA ILE A 78 25.55 -9.51 -8.00
C ILE A 78 26.94 -10.09 -7.71
N ASN A 79 27.85 -9.97 -8.69
CA ASN A 79 29.28 -10.14 -8.50
C ASN A 79 30.00 -8.79 -8.75
N GLY A 80 31.12 -8.55 -8.06
CA GLY A 80 31.96 -7.36 -8.28
C GLY A 80 31.86 -6.19 -7.28
N SER A 81 31.55 -6.42 -5.99
CA SER A 81 31.76 -5.40 -4.95
C SER A 81 32.45 -5.96 -3.70
N THR A 82 33.32 -5.16 -3.08
CA THR A 82 33.75 -5.34 -1.68
C THR A 82 32.54 -5.15 -0.76
N GLY A 83 31.75 -6.21 -0.64
CA GLY A 83 30.44 -6.22 0.00
C GLY A 83 29.50 -7.01 -0.89
N ALA A 84 29.46 -8.33 -0.71
CA ALA A 84 28.49 -9.19 -1.36
C ALA A 84 27.10 -8.85 -0.83
N GLY A 85 26.42 -7.89 -1.47
CA GLY A 85 25.00 -7.67 -1.20
C GLY A 85 24.21 -8.92 -1.58
N THR A 86 23.03 -9.10 -0.99
CA THR A 86 22.26 -10.35 -1.05
C THR A 86 21.32 -10.48 -2.25
N PHE A 87 21.45 -9.61 -3.26
CA PHE A 87 20.56 -9.67 -4.43
C PHE A 87 20.50 -11.07 -5.01
N LEU A 88 19.27 -11.54 -5.19
CA LEU A 88 18.97 -12.86 -5.72
C LEU A 88 17.74 -12.78 -6.60
N ALA A 89 17.82 -13.35 -7.80
CA ALA A 89 16.67 -13.48 -8.69
C ALA A 89 16.75 -14.78 -9.50
N ASP A 90 15.60 -15.37 -9.80
CA ASP A 90 15.52 -16.51 -10.72
C ASP A 90 15.44 -16.04 -12.17
N LEU A 91 16.16 -16.72 -13.06
CA LEU A 91 16.08 -16.47 -14.50
C LEU A 91 14.74 -16.94 -15.06
N VAL A 92 14.05 -16.05 -15.77
CA VAL A 92 12.90 -16.40 -16.62
C VAL A 92 13.42 -16.66 -18.03
N ILE A 93 13.25 -17.88 -18.52
CA ILE A 93 13.89 -18.36 -19.75
C ILE A 93 12.85 -18.91 -20.71
N ILE A 94 12.95 -18.53 -21.98
CA ILE A 94 12.14 -19.08 -23.07
C ILE A 94 13.07 -19.52 -24.20
N GLY A 95 13.07 -20.81 -24.54
CA GLY A 95 13.89 -21.33 -25.64
C GLY A 95 15.40 -21.15 -25.46
N GLY A 96 15.89 -21.08 -24.22
CA GLY A 96 17.31 -20.87 -23.91
C GLY A 96 17.76 -19.40 -23.92
N VAL A 97 16.83 -18.46 -24.02
CA VAL A 97 17.06 -17.00 -23.95
C VAL A 97 16.45 -16.46 -22.66
N VAL A 98 17.17 -15.59 -21.95
CA VAL A 98 16.66 -14.92 -20.74
C VAL A 98 15.71 -13.81 -21.16
N THR A 99 14.45 -13.90 -20.73
CA THR A 99 13.39 -12.93 -21.05
C THR A 99 12.96 -12.09 -19.85
N GLY A 100 13.36 -12.48 -18.63
CA GLY A 100 13.03 -11.76 -17.41
C GLY A 100 13.79 -12.28 -16.20
N LEU A 101 13.59 -11.62 -15.07
CA LEU A 101 14.08 -12.04 -13.76
C LEU A 101 12.91 -12.02 -12.78
N ASN A 102 12.75 -13.08 -12.00
CA ASN A 102 11.88 -13.09 -10.83
C ASN A 102 12.73 -12.76 -9.61
N VAL A 103 12.63 -11.53 -9.11
CA VAL A 103 13.44 -11.10 -7.96
C VAL A 103 12.99 -11.89 -6.72
N LEU A 104 13.95 -12.33 -5.90
CA LEU A 104 13.70 -12.99 -4.62
C LEU A 104 14.19 -12.11 -3.47
N ASP A 105 15.33 -11.45 -3.67
CA ASP A 105 15.89 -10.47 -2.75
C ASP A 105 16.43 -9.28 -3.58
N HIS A 106 16.05 -8.06 -3.19
CA HIS A 106 16.54 -6.84 -3.83
C HIS A 106 18.00 -6.51 -3.47
N GLY A 107 18.54 -7.17 -2.45
CA GLY A 107 19.83 -6.86 -1.85
C GLY A 107 19.86 -5.47 -1.24
N ASN A 108 21.00 -5.12 -0.65
CA ASN A 108 21.25 -3.81 -0.07
C ASN A 108 22.71 -3.41 -0.27
N SER A 109 23.02 -2.16 0.08
CA SER A 109 24.39 -1.64 0.16
C SER A 109 25.13 -1.53 -1.17
N TYR A 110 24.42 -1.45 -2.30
CA TYR A 110 25.01 -1.15 -3.61
C TYR A 110 25.20 0.35 -3.89
N LEU A 111 24.86 1.22 -2.92
CA LEU A 111 25.22 2.63 -2.99
C LEU A 111 26.75 2.74 -2.98
N TYR A 112 27.30 3.59 -3.87
CA TYR A 112 28.72 3.75 -4.22
C TYR A 112 29.21 2.79 -5.33
N PRO A 113 29.64 3.34 -6.49
CA PRO A 113 29.93 2.56 -7.69
C PRO A 113 31.27 1.81 -7.54
N THR A 114 31.23 0.61 -7.00
CA THR A 114 32.11 -0.47 -7.44
C THR A 114 31.47 -1.13 -8.65
N SER A 115 32.26 -1.54 -9.63
CA SER A 115 31.78 -2.21 -10.85
C SER A 115 31.05 -3.51 -10.53
N TYR A 116 29.73 -3.45 -10.34
CA TYR A 116 28.89 -4.62 -10.18
C TYR A 116 28.43 -5.12 -11.54
N PHE A 117 28.29 -6.43 -11.67
CA PHE A 117 27.62 -7.07 -12.79
C PHE A 117 26.77 -8.21 -12.26
N LEU A 118 25.69 -8.50 -12.97
CA LEU A 118 24.87 -9.66 -12.67
C LEU A 118 25.51 -10.91 -13.25
N GLU A 119 25.71 -11.92 -12.42
CA GLU A 119 26.28 -13.20 -12.80
C GLU A 119 25.31 -14.33 -12.46
N VAL A 120 25.24 -15.33 -13.34
CA VAL A 120 24.45 -16.54 -13.12
C VAL A 120 25.21 -17.50 -12.20
N THR A 121 24.63 -17.88 -11.06
CA THR A 121 25.33 -18.60 -9.99
C THR A 121 25.26 -20.13 -10.03
N ALA A 122 24.95 -20.70 -11.18
CA ALA A 122 24.97 -22.15 -11.42
C ALA A 122 25.68 -22.49 -12.73
N PRO A 123 26.13 -23.74 -12.93
CA PRO A 123 26.72 -24.17 -14.20
C PRO A 123 25.71 -23.92 -15.32
N ASN A 124 26.00 -22.94 -16.15
CA ASN A 124 25.16 -22.55 -17.26
C ASN A 124 26.02 -22.46 -18.51
N THR A 125 25.52 -22.99 -19.63
CA THR A 125 26.22 -22.94 -20.92
C THR A 125 25.92 -21.66 -21.69
N GLY A 126 25.14 -20.76 -21.08
CA GLY A 126 24.70 -19.53 -21.70
C GLY A 126 25.83 -18.58 -22.05
N SER A 127 25.62 -17.79 -23.10
CA SER A 127 26.56 -16.75 -23.55
C SER A 127 25.84 -15.45 -23.93
N ASN A 128 26.56 -14.34 -23.81
CA ASN A 128 26.14 -12.98 -24.22
C ASN A 128 24.92 -12.41 -23.46
N LEU A 129 24.62 -12.88 -22.25
CA LEU A 129 23.65 -12.20 -21.39
C LEU A 129 24.19 -10.82 -20.98
N ASN A 130 23.39 -9.78 -21.24
CA ASN A 130 23.68 -8.42 -20.84
C ASN A 130 22.46 -7.83 -20.12
N ILE A 131 22.61 -7.64 -18.82
CA ILE A 131 21.59 -7.06 -17.96
C ILE A 131 22.18 -5.83 -17.28
N SER A 132 21.50 -4.70 -17.40
CA SER A 132 21.80 -3.51 -16.59
C SER A 132 20.81 -3.42 -15.43
N THR A 133 21.26 -2.92 -14.29
CA THR A 133 20.40 -2.72 -13.12
C THR A 133 20.34 -1.26 -12.73
N ARG A 134 19.22 -0.87 -12.13
CA ARG A 134 19.02 0.43 -11.53
C ARG A 134 19.05 0.25 -10.01
N ILE A 135 19.98 0.93 -9.37
CA ILE A 135 20.06 1.00 -7.90
C ILE A 135 19.22 2.17 -7.41
N GLY A 136 18.57 1.97 -6.27
CA GLY A 136 17.84 3.01 -5.55
C GLY A 136 17.63 2.59 -4.11
N ASN A 137 16.64 3.20 -3.47
CA ASN A 137 16.21 2.79 -2.14
C ASN A 137 14.78 2.30 -2.21
N ILE A 138 14.49 1.25 -1.44
CA ILE A 138 13.14 0.77 -1.21
C ILE A 138 12.84 0.85 0.29
N VAL A 139 11.57 0.84 0.63
CA VAL A 139 11.13 0.73 2.03
C VAL A 139 10.42 -0.60 2.18
N HIS A 140 10.81 -1.34 3.21
CA HIS A 140 10.10 -2.52 3.68
C HIS A 140 9.05 -2.08 4.71
N LEU A 141 7.80 -2.46 4.50
CA LEU A 141 6.68 -2.17 5.39
C LEU A 141 6.05 -3.46 5.88
N ASN A 142 5.83 -3.53 7.19
CA ASN A 142 4.93 -4.47 7.83
C ASN A 142 3.70 -3.74 8.35
N LEU A 143 2.52 -4.14 7.88
CA LEU A 143 1.23 -3.63 8.32
C LEU A 143 0.33 -4.78 8.73
N THR A 144 -0.25 -4.71 9.93
CA THR A 144 -1.11 -5.76 10.47
C THR A 144 -2.56 -5.28 10.54
N ASN A 145 -3.49 -6.11 10.07
CA ASN A 145 -4.92 -5.87 10.25
C ASN A 145 -5.31 -6.31 11.67
N ASP A 146 -5.40 -5.37 12.59
CA ASP A 146 -5.79 -5.63 13.99
C ASP A 146 -7.32 -5.58 14.18
N GLY A 147 -8.05 -5.18 13.14
CA GLY A 147 -9.49 -5.06 13.14
C GLY A 147 -10.23 -6.39 12.97
N SER A 148 -11.55 -6.28 12.87
CA SER A 148 -12.45 -7.43 12.66
C SER A 148 -13.01 -7.52 11.24
N VAL A 149 -12.53 -6.67 10.32
CA VAL A 149 -12.99 -6.61 8.93
C VAL A 149 -11.82 -6.69 7.97
N ASP A 150 -12.11 -7.21 6.79
CA ASP A 150 -11.16 -7.34 5.71
C ASP A 150 -10.74 -5.96 5.18
N ILE A 151 -9.44 -5.79 4.95
CA ILE A 151 -8.89 -4.57 4.35
C ILE A 151 -8.69 -4.81 2.85
N ASP A 152 -9.36 -4.01 2.04
CA ASP A 152 -9.19 -3.98 0.58
C ASP A 152 -7.97 -3.12 0.23
N THR A 153 -6.92 -3.73 -0.30
CA THR A 153 -5.66 -3.04 -0.59
C THR A 153 -5.79 -2.07 -1.76
N ASP A 154 -6.72 -2.29 -2.69
CA ASP A 154 -7.01 -1.36 -3.81
C ASP A 154 -7.57 -0.02 -3.31
N LYS A 155 -8.16 0.00 -2.11
CA LYS A 155 -8.71 1.19 -1.47
C LYS A 155 -7.78 1.78 -0.41
N ALA A 156 -6.59 1.21 -0.24
CA ALA A 156 -5.61 1.62 0.73
C ALA A 156 -4.45 2.37 0.05
N TRP A 157 -3.99 3.43 0.70
CA TRP A 157 -2.93 4.28 0.15
C TRP A 157 -1.84 4.53 1.17
N LEU A 158 -0.60 4.47 0.71
CA LEU A 158 0.59 4.83 1.45
C LEU A 158 1.19 6.12 0.87
N ILE A 159 1.61 7.02 1.73
CA ILE A 159 2.26 8.28 1.38
C ILE A 159 3.59 8.34 2.13
N THR A 160 4.66 8.74 1.44
CA THR A 160 5.99 8.82 2.01
C THR A 160 6.47 10.27 1.98
N ASP A 161 6.93 10.80 3.12
CA ASP A 161 7.41 12.18 3.26
C ASP A 161 6.46 13.24 2.67
N GLY A 162 5.15 12.97 2.69
CA GLY A 162 4.11 13.86 2.17
C GLY A 162 4.00 13.93 0.65
N VAL A 163 4.68 13.04 -0.08
CA VAL A 163 4.69 13.01 -1.55
C VAL A 163 4.41 11.60 -2.08
N ASN A 164 4.14 11.50 -3.39
CA ASN A 164 4.02 10.25 -4.16
C ASN A 164 3.15 9.17 -3.48
N PRO A 165 1.82 9.32 -3.46
CA PRO A 165 0.94 8.29 -2.96
C PRO A 165 1.09 7.01 -3.78
N VAL A 166 1.26 5.88 -3.09
CA VAL A 166 1.35 4.53 -3.65
C VAL A 166 0.15 3.74 -3.14
N ASN A 167 -0.56 3.07 -4.05
CA ASN A 167 -1.63 2.17 -3.66
C ASN A 167 -1.03 0.88 -3.07
N LEU A 168 -1.60 0.34 -2.00
CA LEU A 168 -1.09 -0.89 -1.38
C LEU A 168 -1.17 -2.10 -2.31
N SER A 169 -2.14 -2.14 -3.22
CA SER A 169 -2.24 -3.17 -4.26
C SER A 169 -1.25 -3.00 -5.41
N ASN A 170 -0.60 -1.84 -5.51
CA ASN A 170 0.46 -1.56 -6.49
C ASN A 170 1.84 -1.58 -5.82
N GLY A 171 2.05 -2.55 -4.94
CA GLY A 171 3.36 -2.82 -4.34
C GLY A 171 4.45 -2.93 -5.41
N TYR A 172 5.65 -2.46 -5.09
CA TYR A 172 6.78 -2.54 -6.03
C TYR A 172 7.22 -4.00 -6.20
N HIS A 173 7.20 -4.78 -5.11
CA HIS A 173 7.51 -6.21 -5.10
C HIS A 173 7.11 -6.85 -3.74
N GLY A 174 6.90 -8.18 -3.71
CA GLY A 174 6.54 -8.94 -2.49
C GLY A 174 5.16 -9.61 -2.57
N TYR A 175 4.58 -9.93 -1.42
CA TYR A 175 3.18 -10.39 -1.33
C TYR A 175 2.27 -9.18 -1.50
N ILE A 176 1.50 -9.17 -2.58
CA ILE A 176 0.60 -8.07 -2.94
C ILE A 176 -0.81 -8.66 -3.02
N PRO A 177 -1.48 -8.87 -1.88
CA PRO A 177 -2.84 -9.37 -1.87
C PRO A 177 -3.81 -8.25 -2.21
N ASP A 178 -4.95 -8.61 -2.79
CA ASP A 178 -6.10 -7.69 -2.95
C ASP A 178 -6.82 -7.46 -1.60
N THR A 179 -6.59 -8.33 -0.61
CA THR A 179 -7.26 -8.29 0.69
C THR A 179 -6.33 -8.74 1.81
N ILE A 180 -6.31 -7.99 2.93
CA ILE A 180 -5.64 -8.37 4.18
C ILE A 180 -6.72 -8.78 5.17
N PHE A 181 -6.75 -10.06 5.56
CA PHE A 181 -7.74 -10.56 6.51
C PHE A 181 -7.40 -10.15 7.95
N PRO A 182 -8.40 -10.13 8.86
CA PRO A 182 -8.18 -9.92 10.29
C PRO A 182 -7.07 -10.81 10.87
N GLY A 183 -6.09 -10.19 11.52
CA GLY A 183 -4.91 -10.84 12.10
C GLY A 183 -3.77 -11.12 11.13
N GLU A 184 -3.90 -10.79 9.85
CA GLU A 184 -2.82 -10.94 8.88
C GLU A 184 -1.89 -9.72 8.83
N THR A 185 -0.61 -9.99 8.56
CA THR A 185 0.41 -8.98 8.32
C THR A 185 0.76 -8.94 6.84
N LEU A 186 0.55 -7.78 6.22
CA LEU A 186 1.08 -7.45 4.90
C LEU A 186 2.57 -7.13 5.01
N HIS A 187 3.37 -7.89 4.25
CA HIS A 187 4.79 -7.64 4.04
C HIS A 187 5.01 -7.14 2.62
N MET A 188 5.32 -5.85 2.46
CA MET A 188 5.50 -5.26 1.14
C MET A 188 6.79 -4.45 1.03
N TYR A 189 7.37 -4.47 -0.17
CA TYR A 189 8.38 -3.52 -0.57
C TYR A 189 7.76 -2.49 -1.51
N TYR A 190 8.07 -1.22 -1.29
CA TYR A 190 7.70 -0.16 -2.21
C TYR A 190 8.90 0.74 -2.52
N HIS A 191 8.90 1.29 -3.72
CA HIS A 191 9.88 2.27 -4.15
C HIS A 191 9.22 3.66 -4.19
N ASN A 192 9.76 4.60 -3.42
CA ASN A 192 9.26 5.97 -3.31
C ASN A 192 9.59 6.85 -4.55
N GLY A 193 10.31 6.30 -5.54
CA GLY A 193 10.73 7.02 -6.75
C GLY A 193 11.99 7.87 -6.57
N PHE A 194 12.61 7.86 -5.38
CA PHE A 194 13.78 8.67 -5.06
C PHE A 194 15.02 7.82 -4.76
N GLN A 195 16.18 8.44 -4.95
CA GLN A 195 17.50 7.90 -4.60
C GLN A 195 17.88 8.18 -3.13
N ALA A 196 17.03 8.88 -2.38
CA ALA A 196 17.24 9.21 -0.97
C ALA A 196 16.41 8.28 -0.07
N THR A 197 16.88 8.06 1.16
CA THR A 197 16.11 7.35 2.20
C THR A 197 14.90 8.18 2.60
N SER A 198 13.83 7.51 2.96
CA SER A 198 12.59 8.15 3.41
C SER A 198 12.60 8.34 4.92
N SER A 199 11.91 9.37 5.43
CA SER A 199 11.92 9.67 6.87
C SER A 199 10.64 9.23 7.58
N ARG A 200 9.48 9.38 6.92
CA ARG A 200 8.17 9.11 7.49
C ARG A 200 7.25 8.53 6.44
N LEU A 201 6.32 7.70 6.87
CA LEU A 201 5.19 7.29 6.06
C LEU A 201 3.87 7.49 6.80
N SER A 202 2.81 7.59 6.03
CA SER A 202 1.45 7.48 6.49
C SER A 202 0.66 6.52 5.61
N VAL A 203 -0.17 5.69 6.21
CA VAL A 203 -1.09 4.79 5.51
C VAL A 203 -2.52 5.21 5.82
N SER A 204 -3.35 5.26 4.78
CA SER A 204 -4.76 5.61 4.84
C SER A 204 -5.61 4.43 4.36
N ILE A 205 -6.47 3.89 5.22
CA ILE A 205 -7.34 2.75 4.93
C ILE A 205 -8.73 3.03 5.50
N GLY A 206 -9.76 3.01 4.65
CA GLY A 206 -11.15 3.15 5.11
C GLY A 206 -11.44 4.43 5.91
N GLY A 207 -10.65 5.49 5.73
CA GLY A 207 -10.75 6.74 6.49
C GLY A 207 -9.87 6.82 7.75
N LEU A 208 -9.31 5.69 8.21
CA LEU A 208 -8.29 5.66 9.26
C LEU A 208 -6.92 6.00 8.68
N ASN A 209 -6.15 6.81 9.40
CA ASN A 209 -4.83 7.26 9.00
C ASN A 209 -3.81 6.98 10.11
N GLU A 210 -2.84 6.13 9.83
CA GLU A 210 -1.73 5.85 10.74
C GLU A 210 -0.43 6.36 10.14
N ALA A 211 0.47 6.86 10.99
CA ALA A 211 1.75 7.39 10.56
C ALA A 211 2.88 6.82 11.41
N SER A 212 3.99 6.49 10.75
CA SER A 212 5.17 5.94 11.40
C SER A 212 6.45 6.56 10.86
N THR A 213 7.48 6.57 11.69
CA THR A 213 8.84 6.91 11.28
C THR A 213 9.47 5.72 10.57
N ILE A 214 10.21 6.00 9.51
CA ILE A 214 10.96 4.96 8.79
C ILE A 214 12.38 4.94 9.37
N ILE A 215 12.83 3.75 9.74
CA ILE A 215 14.14 3.52 10.35
C ILE A 215 15.17 3.16 9.28
#